data_AF-A0AAW8VAG2-F1
#
_entry.id   AF-A0AAW8VAG2-F1
#
_cell.length_a   1.000
_cell.length_b   1.000
_cell.length_c   1.000
_cell.angle_alpha   90.00
_cell.angle_beta   90.00
_cell.angle_gamma   90.00
#
_symmetry.space_group_name_H-M   'P 1'
#
loop_
_entity.id
_entity.type
_entity.pdbx_description
1 polymer ?
#
loop_
_entity_poly.entity_id
_entity_poly.type
_entity_poly.pdbx_seq_one_letter_code
_entity_poly.pdbx_strand_id
1 'polypeptide(L)'
;MKEFNSSLLTETENKYFAVNIYDENSISFHKTEEEAKKACLNCAEEFHQQCADGQDMQCYEDRISHAIYGVILGKAESKTRDLNEEEKQSGLYDGIDCIVELPEIVEFPQDDSWISVKDRLPEKSGMYLIYINPLLYKGTGAHQIRSDIYDTSLKEYGFTYDSVTHWKPLPPPPTE
;
A
#
# COMPACT_ATOMS: atom_id res chain seq x y z
N MET A 1 -13.13 -9.29 33.79
CA MET A 1 -12.86 -9.94 32.49
C MET A 1 -12.64 -8.80 31.50
N LYS A 2 -11.39 -8.42 31.25
CA LYS A 2 -11.07 -7.34 30.31
C LYS A 2 -11.10 -7.94 28.92
N GLU A 3 -12.01 -7.47 28.08
CA GLU A 3 -11.99 -7.73 26.65
C GLU A 3 -10.66 -7.18 26.12
N PHE A 4 -9.71 -8.09 25.86
CA PHE A 4 -8.60 -7.78 24.97
C PHE A 4 -9.19 -7.80 23.57
N ASN A 5 -9.71 -6.65 23.16
CA ASN A 5 -9.83 -6.31 21.76
C ASN A 5 -8.40 -6.31 21.20
N SER A 6 -7.93 -7.49 20.78
CA SER A 6 -7.02 -7.59 19.65
C SER A 6 -7.79 -7.01 18.49
N SER A 7 -7.73 -5.68 18.37
CA SER A 7 -8.04 -4.99 17.14
C SER A 7 -7.11 -5.61 16.12
N LEU A 8 -7.64 -6.60 15.40
CA LEU A 8 -7.43 -6.70 13.97
C LEU A 8 -7.57 -5.27 13.45
N LEU A 9 -6.46 -4.53 13.46
CA LEU A 9 -6.25 -3.37 12.61
C LEU A 9 -6.46 -3.94 11.21
N THR A 10 -7.72 -3.88 10.78
CA THR A 10 -8.15 -4.26 9.45
C THR A 10 -7.15 -3.66 8.49
N GLU A 11 -6.62 -4.47 7.58
CA GLU A 11 -5.51 -4.25 6.63
C GLU A 11 -5.59 -2.96 5.79
N THR A 12 -6.57 -2.10 6.06
CA THR A 12 -6.97 -0.89 5.36
C THR A 12 -6.84 0.39 6.18
N GLU A 13 -6.52 0.35 7.48
CA GLU A 13 -6.63 1.57 8.30
C GLU A 13 -5.50 2.58 8.13
N ASN A 14 -4.36 2.23 7.53
CA ASN A 14 -3.22 3.14 7.41
C ASN A 14 -2.27 2.70 6.27
N LYS A 15 -2.74 2.71 5.02
CA LYS A 15 -1.94 2.28 3.86
C LYS A 15 -0.87 3.32 3.45
N TYR A 16 -1.05 4.58 3.83
CA TYR A 16 -0.21 5.68 3.36
C TYR A 16 0.49 6.36 4.54
N PHE A 17 1.58 7.06 4.25
CA PHE A 17 2.31 7.83 5.24
C PHE A 17 2.78 9.18 4.71
N ALA A 18 3.05 10.12 5.61
CA ALA A 18 3.73 11.38 5.31
C ALA A 18 4.80 11.66 6.37
N VAL A 19 6.01 11.99 5.92
CA VAL A 19 7.17 12.35 6.74
C VAL A 19 7.03 13.80 7.20
N ASN A 20 7.34 14.03 8.46
CA ASN A 20 7.36 15.35 9.05
C ASN A 20 8.68 16.06 8.76
N ILE A 21 8.64 17.24 8.14
CA ILE A 21 9.85 18.01 7.80
C ILE A 21 10.56 18.59 9.03
N TYR A 22 9.86 18.73 10.16
CA TYR A 22 10.43 19.22 11.41
C TYR A 22 11.26 18.16 12.14
N ASP A 23 10.89 16.89 11.97
CA ASP A 23 11.52 15.74 12.59
C ASP A 23 11.45 14.56 11.62
N GLU A 24 12.58 14.25 10.98
CA GLU A 24 12.72 13.17 10.00
C GLU A 24 12.43 11.78 10.57
N ASN A 25 12.37 11.62 11.89
CA ASN A 25 11.97 10.38 12.55
C ASN A 25 10.46 10.30 12.81
N SER A 26 9.73 11.39 12.55
CA SER A 26 8.30 11.48 12.79
C SER A 26 7.54 11.25 11.48
N ILE A 27 6.72 10.20 11.48
CA ILE A 27 5.89 9.80 10.34
C ILE A 27 4.43 9.79 10.80
N SER A 28 3.55 10.35 9.98
CA SER A 28 2.10 10.28 10.16
C SER A 28 1.51 9.23 9.21
N PHE A 29 0.53 8.46 9.69
CA PHE A 29 -0.13 7.41 8.92
C PHE A 29 -1.54 7.82 8.51
N HIS A 30 -1.96 7.41 7.32
CA HIS A 30 -3.21 7.84 6.68
C HIS A 30 -3.92 6.68 5.98
N LYS A 31 -5.26 6.75 5.95
CA LYS A 31 -6.12 5.76 5.30
C LYS A 31 -6.06 5.88 3.77
N THR A 32 -6.02 7.12 3.28
CA THR A 32 -6.08 7.44 1.86
C THR A 32 -4.82 8.15 1.37
N GLU A 33 -4.58 8.09 0.05
CA GLU A 33 -3.45 8.79 -0.57
C GLU A 33 -3.63 10.31 -0.49
N GLU A 34 -4.85 10.79 -0.65
CA GLU A 34 -5.22 12.20 -0.58
C GLU A 34 -4.92 12.80 0.80
N GLU A 35 -5.21 12.06 1.88
CA GLU A 35 -4.89 12.47 3.25
C GLU A 35 -3.37 12.60 3.45
N ALA A 36 -2.60 11.60 3.02
CA ALA A 36 -1.14 11.64 3.13
C ALA A 36 -0.52 12.78 2.32
N LYS A 37 -0.98 12.97 1.08
CA LYS A 37 -0.58 14.10 0.22
C LYS A 37 -0.86 15.44 0.88
N LYS A 38 -2.08 15.61 1.42
CA LYS A 38 -2.49 16.84 2.09
C LYS A 38 -1.66 17.09 3.34
N ALA A 39 -1.41 16.07 4.15
CA ALA A 39 -0.58 16.18 5.34
C ALA A 39 0.87 16.60 4.99
N CYS A 40 1.46 15.98 3.98
CA CYS A 40 2.78 16.32 3.47
C CYS A 40 2.84 17.78 2.97
N LEU A 41 1.86 18.20 2.16
CA LEU A 41 1.81 19.56 1.62
C LEU A 41 1.64 20.61 2.73
N ASN A 42 0.68 20.41 3.63
CA ASN A 42 0.45 21.32 4.76
C ASN A 42 1.72 21.46 5.61
N CYS A 43 2.41 20.36 5.89
CA CYS A 43 3.65 20.36 6.67
C CYS A 43 4.76 21.19 5.97
N ALA A 44 4.90 21.04 4.65
CA ALA A 44 5.86 21.82 3.86
C ALA A 44 5.50 23.31 3.79
N GLU A 45 4.22 23.66 3.63
CA GLU A 45 3.75 25.05 3.61
C GLU A 45 3.95 25.75 4.95
N GLU A 46 3.63 25.07 6.06
CA GLU A 46 3.87 25.59 7.40
C GLU A 46 5.36 25.85 7.64
N PHE A 47 6.22 24.90 7.24
CA PHE A 47 7.66 25.05 7.41
C PHE A 47 8.23 26.18 6.55
N HIS A 48 7.78 26.31 5.30
CA HIS A 48 8.12 27.44 4.44
C HIS A 48 7.78 28.78 5.11
N GLN A 49 6.57 28.92 5.64
CA GLN A 49 6.13 30.15 6.28
C GLN A 49 6.99 30.48 7.51
N GLN A 50 7.30 29.48 8.35
CA GLN A 50 8.16 29.68 9.53
C GLN A 50 9.58 30.11 9.14
N CYS A 51 10.17 29.48 8.13
CA CYS A 51 11.47 29.87 7.59
C CYS A 51 11.46 31.30 7.02
N ALA A 52 10.40 31.67 6.28
CA ALA A 52 10.24 33.01 5.74
C ALA A 52 10.13 34.07 6.85
N ASP A 53 9.33 33.81 7.89
CA ASP A 53 9.16 34.68 9.05
C ASP A 53 10.46 34.82 9.87
N GLY A 54 11.23 33.72 9.96
CA GLY A 54 12.55 33.67 10.60
C GLY A 54 13.71 34.20 9.75
N GLN A 55 13.45 34.57 8.49
CA GLN A 55 14.47 34.93 7.48
C GLN A 55 15.55 33.85 7.26
N ASP A 56 15.18 32.58 7.39
CA ASP A 56 16.05 31.41 7.23
C ASP A 56 15.53 30.49 6.11
N MET A 57 15.49 31.01 4.88
CA MET A 57 15.10 30.21 3.71
C MET A 57 16.14 29.16 3.32
N GLN A 58 17.39 29.29 3.78
CA GLN A 58 18.39 28.26 3.56
C GLN A 58 17.99 26.95 4.28
N CYS A 59 17.50 27.05 5.52
CA CYS A 59 16.95 25.90 6.24
C CYS A 59 15.78 25.23 5.51
N TYR A 60 14.95 26.02 4.81
CA TYR A 60 13.87 25.49 3.97
C TYR A 60 14.42 24.71 2.76
N GLU A 61 15.32 25.31 2.00
CA GLU A 61 15.94 24.72 0.82
C GLU A 61 16.65 23.40 1.14
N ASP A 62 17.31 23.33 2.30
CA ASP A 62 18.04 22.13 2.73
C ASP A 62 17.11 20.95 3.08
N ARG A 63 15.87 21.22 3.51
CA ARG A 63 14.98 20.19 4.10
C ARG A 63 13.71 19.89 3.31
N ILE A 64 13.34 20.71 2.33
CA ILE A 64 12.13 20.47 1.52
C ILE A 64 12.15 19.10 0.82
N SER A 65 13.35 18.58 0.52
CA SER A 65 13.51 17.24 -0.06
C SER A 65 13.04 16.10 0.87
N HIS A 66 12.88 16.36 2.17
CA HIS A 66 12.40 15.39 3.17
C HIS A 66 10.87 15.42 3.35
N ALA A 67 10.16 16.39 2.76
CA ALA A 67 8.70 16.37 2.70
C ALA A 67 8.24 15.29 1.72
N ILE A 68 8.11 14.06 2.22
CA ILE A 68 7.81 12.87 1.43
C ILE A 68 6.50 12.26 1.93
N TYR A 69 5.68 11.81 1.00
CA TYR A 69 4.56 10.91 1.27
C TYR A 69 4.76 9.60 0.50
N GLY A 70 4.19 8.52 1.00
CA GLY A 70 4.36 7.21 0.40
C GLY A 70 3.33 6.18 0.81
N VAL A 71 3.50 4.97 0.29
CA VAL A 71 2.68 3.79 0.56
C VAL A 71 3.47 2.84 1.43
N ILE A 72 2.83 2.27 2.44
CA ILE A 72 3.43 1.21 3.26
C ILE A 72 3.37 -0.10 2.47
N LEU A 73 4.52 -0.76 2.31
CA LEU A 73 4.63 -2.02 1.57
C LEU A 73 4.64 -3.26 2.46
N GLY A 74 4.77 -3.07 3.76
CA GLY A 74 4.78 -4.15 4.75
C GLY A 74 5.07 -3.63 6.15
N LYS A 75 5.01 -4.51 7.13
CA LYS A 75 5.33 -4.25 8.54
C LYS A 75 5.88 -5.48 9.21
N ALA A 76 6.56 -5.29 10.33
CA ALA A 76 6.88 -6.40 11.22
C ALA A 76 5.65 -6.75 12.07
N GLU A 77 5.35 -8.04 12.19
CA GLU A 77 4.31 -8.56 13.09
C GLU A 77 4.90 -9.65 13.98
N SER A 78 4.56 -9.62 15.27
CA SER A 78 4.84 -10.71 16.20
C SER A 78 3.57 -11.51 16.43
N LYS A 79 3.68 -12.82 16.36
CA LYS A 79 2.61 -13.73 16.75
C LYS A 79 2.64 -13.92 18.26
N THR A 80 1.49 -14.23 18.82
CA THR A 80 1.38 -14.71 20.20
C THR A 80 0.94 -16.15 20.20
N ARG A 81 1.49 -16.93 21.12
CA ARG A 81 1.06 -18.31 21.36
C ARG A 81 0.94 -18.58 22.84
N ASP A 82 0.14 -19.60 23.17
CA ASP A 82 0.06 -20.11 24.53
C ASP A 82 1.38 -20.80 24.93
N LEU A 83 1.60 -20.90 26.24
CA LEU A 83 2.70 -21.66 26.80
C LEU A 83 2.52 -23.14 26.49
N ASN A 84 3.61 -23.82 26.17
CA ASN A 84 3.62 -25.28 26.09
C ASN A 84 3.70 -25.91 27.50
N GLU A 85 3.52 -27.23 27.58
CA GLU A 85 3.45 -27.92 28.88
C GLU A 85 4.77 -27.87 29.67
N GLU A 86 5.93 -27.86 28.99
CA GLU A 86 7.23 -27.75 29.65
C GLU A 86 7.43 -26.34 30.23
N GLU A 87 7.05 -25.31 29.46
CA GLU A 87 7.08 -23.90 29.89
C GLU A 87 6.18 -23.67 31.11
N LYS A 88 4.96 -24.22 31.11
CA LYS A 88 4.02 -24.17 32.24
C LYS A 88 4.56 -24.87 33.49
N GLN A 89 5.27 -25.98 33.32
CA GLN A 89 5.79 -26.77 34.44
C GLN A 89 7.11 -26.22 35.00
N SER A 90 7.81 -25.36 34.25
CA SER A 90 9.12 -24.83 34.64
C SER A 90 9.09 -23.83 35.82
N GLY A 91 7.93 -23.21 36.11
CA GLY A 91 7.79 -22.12 37.08
C GLY A 91 8.45 -20.79 36.67
N LEU A 92 9.27 -20.78 35.61
CA LEU A 92 9.93 -19.58 35.06
C LEU A 92 8.95 -18.62 34.40
N TYR A 93 7.80 -19.14 33.96
CA TYR A 93 6.75 -18.39 33.29
C TYR A 93 5.50 -18.21 34.18
N ASP A 94 5.65 -18.35 35.50
CA ASP A 94 4.56 -18.10 36.43
C ASP A 94 4.04 -16.66 36.30
N GLY A 95 2.74 -16.54 36.03
CA GLY A 95 2.07 -15.24 35.80
C GLY A 95 2.22 -14.68 34.39
N ILE A 96 2.78 -15.45 33.45
CA ILE A 96 2.80 -15.12 32.02
C ILE A 96 1.69 -15.92 31.32
N ASP A 97 0.75 -15.22 30.68
CA ASP A 97 -0.40 -15.83 30.01
C ASP A 97 -0.07 -16.31 28.58
N CYS A 98 0.89 -15.68 27.90
CA CYS A 98 1.28 -16.03 26.53
C CYS A 98 2.74 -15.65 26.24
N ILE A 99 3.31 -16.28 25.21
CA ILE A 99 4.63 -15.96 24.67
C ILE A 99 4.46 -15.12 23.41
N VAL A 100 5.14 -13.98 23.37
CA VAL A 100 5.27 -13.15 22.15
C VAL A 100 6.46 -13.67 21.36
N GLU A 101 6.22 -14.14 20.15
CA GLU A 101 7.27 -14.65 19.26
C GLU A 101 8.08 -13.53 18.62
N LEU A 102 9.26 -13.88 18.11
CA LEU A 102 10.09 -12.94 17.38
C LEU A 102 9.32 -12.38 16.17
N PRO A 103 9.48 -11.08 15.87
CA PRO A 103 8.76 -10.46 14.76
C PRO A 103 9.20 -11.04 13.42
N GLU A 104 8.25 -11.21 12.53
CA GLU A 104 8.46 -11.56 11.12
C GLU A 104 8.00 -10.39 10.24
N ILE A 105 8.68 -10.18 9.11
CA ILE A 105 8.23 -9.20 8.12
C ILE A 105 7.03 -9.77 7.37
N VAL A 106 5.95 -9.01 7.36
CA VAL A 106 4.73 -9.27 6.59
C VAL A 106 4.64 -8.20 5.52
N GLU A 107 4.77 -8.59 4.25
CA GLU A 107 4.56 -7.72 3.11
C GLU A 107 3.06 -7.59 2.83
N PHE A 108 2.60 -6.37 2.57
CA PHE A 108 1.23 -6.15 2.15
C PHE A 108 1.05 -6.56 0.69
N PRO A 109 -0.13 -7.07 0.29
CA PRO A 109 -0.42 -7.34 -1.10
C PRO A 109 -0.16 -6.10 -1.94
N GLN A 110 0.87 -6.18 -2.78
CA GLN A 110 1.08 -5.18 -3.80
C GLN A 110 0.13 -5.54 -4.94
N ASP A 111 -0.72 -4.60 -5.37
CA ASP A 111 -1.54 -4.78 -6.56
C ASP A 111 -0.59 -4.86 -7.77
N ASP A 112 0.02 -6.04 -8.03
CA ASP A 112 1.12 -6.43 -8.93
C ASP A 112 1.27 -5.60 -10.23
N SER A 113 1.48 -4.30 -10.10
CA SER A 113 1.37 -3.29 -11.16
C SER A 113 0.05 -3.28 -11.96
N TRP A 114 -1.06 -3.74 -11.38
CA TRP A 114 -2.37 -3.71 -12.05
C TRP A 114 -2.98 -2.30 -11.99
N ILE A 115 -3.36 -1.77 -13.15
CA ILE A 115 -3.91 -0.43 -13.33
C ILE A 115 -5.41 -0.57 -13.59
N SER A 116 -6.26 0.05 -12.76
CA SER A 116 -7.69 0.09 -13.00
C SER A 116 -8.00 0.89 -14.27
N VAL A 117 -8.91 0.40 -15.11
CA VAL A 117 -9.37 1.13 -16.31
C VAL A 117 -10.08 2.46 -15.96
N LYS A 118 -10.54 2.60 -14.71
CA LYS A 118 -11.12 3.86 -14.19
C LYS A 118 -10.05 4.91 -13.87
N ASP A 119 -8.84 4.46 -13.52
CA ASP A 119 -7.74 5.35 -13.16
C ASP A 119 -7.07 5.88 -14.43
N ARG A 120 -6.70 4.97 -15.34
CA ARG A 120 -6.21 5.31 -16.68
C ARG A 120 -6.31 4.14 -17.64
N LEU A 121 -6.41 4.45 -18.92
CA LEU A 121 -6.25 3.51 -20.02
C LEU A 121 -4.81 3.53 -20.55
N PRO A 122 -4.36 2.51 -21.31
CA PRO A 122 -3.05 2.53 -21.93
C PRO A 122 -2.87 3.72 -22.87
N GLU A 123 -1.67 4.29 -22.86
CA GLU A 123 -1.33 5.46 -23.69
C GLU A 123 -1.02 5.09 -25.15
N LYS A 124 -0.70 3.82 -25.42
CA LYS A 124 -0.31 3.32 -26.73
C LYS A 124 -1.13 2.10 -27.10
N SER A 125 -1.43 1.94 -28.40
CA SER A 125 -2.02 0.70 -28.88
C SER A 125 -0.99 -0.43 -28.75
N GLY A 126 -1.43 -1.61 -28.32
CA GLY A 126 -0.51 -2.73 -28.08
C GLY A 126 -1.14 -3.86 -27.29
N MET A 127 -0.37 -4.91 -27.05
CA MET A 127 -0.78 -6.05 -26.23
C MET A 127 -0.52 -5.78 -24.74
N TYR A 128 -1.54 -6.04 -23.93
CA TYR A 128 -1.51 -5.87 -22.48
C TYR A 128 -2.07 -7.12 -21.79
N LEU A 129 -1.66 -7.35 -20.54
CA LEU A 129 -2.40 -8.25 -19.66
C LEU A 129 -3.65 -7.51 -19.17
N ILE A 130 -4.77 -8.19 -19.22
CA ILE A 130 -6.08 -7.69 -18.78
C ILE A 130 -6.67 -8.64 -17.75
N TYR A 131 -7.37 -8.05 -16.80
CA TYR A 131 -8.16 -8.78 -15.81
C TYR A 131 -9.64 -8.53 -16.08
N ILE A 132 -10.35 -9.63 -16.29
CA ILE A 132 -11.77 -9.66 -16.63
C ILE A 132 -12.56 -10.02 -15.37
N ASN A 133 -13.51 -9.16 -15.01
CA ASN A 133 -14.41 -9.44 -13.89
C ASN A 133 -15.48 -10.46 -14.34
N PRO A 134 -15.56 -11.64 -13.72
CA PRO A 134 -16.51 -12.69 -14.09
C PRO A 134 -17.98 -12.29 -13.91
N LEU A 135 -18.29 -11.29 -13.08
CA LEU A 135 -19.66 -10.78 -12.93
C LEU A 135 -20.10 -9.94 -14.13
N LEU A 136 -19.15 -9.37 -14.87
CA LEU A 136 -19.40 -8.56 -16.06
C LEU A 136 -19.33 -9.40 -17.35
N TYR A 137 -18.66 -10.55 -17.31
CA TYR A 137 -18.53 -11.47 -18.44
C TYR A 137 -19.55 -12.61 -18.34
N LYS A 138 -20.40 -12.78 -19.36
CA LYS A 138 -21.45 -13.84 -19.43
C LYS A 138 -20.89 -15.26 -19.61
N GLY A 139 -19.92 -15.68 -18.79
CA GLY A 139 -19.32 -17.00 -18.89
C GLY A 139 -18.40 -17.38 -17.74
N THR A 140 -18.63 -18.58 -17.20
CA THR A 140 -17.79 -19.41 -16.32
C THR A 140 -17.60 -19.00 -14.86
N GLY A 141 -17.90 -17.76 -14.44
CA GLY A 141 -17.86 -17.37 -13.02
C GLY A 141 -16.47 -17.35 -12.37
N ALA A 142 -15.41 -17.66 -13.12
CA ALA A 142 -14.04 -17.65 -12.64
C ALA A 142 -13.32 -16.36 -13.05
N HIS A 143 -12.46 -15.83 -12.19
CA HIS A 143 -11.55 -14.73 -12.53
C HIS A 143 -10.68 -15.10 -13.72
N GLN A 144 -10.53 -14.20 -14.70
CA GLN A 144 -9.74 -14.47 -15.90
C GLN A 144 -8.70 -13.39 -16.13
N ILE A 145 -7.44 -13.83 -16.14
CA ILE A 145 -6.30 -13.05 -16.62
C ILE A 145 -6.01 -13.51 -18.05
N ARG A 146 -5.98 -12.59 -18.99
CA ARG A 146 -5.71 -12.85 -20.41
C ARG A 146 -4.82 -11.76 -20.98
N SER A 147 -4.30 -11.95 -22.18
CA SER A 147 -3.70 -10.87 -22.97
C SER A 147 -4.65 -10.43 -24.08
N ASP A 148 -4.75 -9.13 -24.34
CA ASP A 148 -5.56 -8.56 -25.43
C ASP A 148 -4.92 -7.26 -25.97
N ILE A 149 -5.31 -6.89 -27.18
CA ILE A 149 -4.87 -5.67 -27.85
C ILE A 149 -5.75 -4.51 -27.38
N TYR A 150 -5.12 -3.46 -26.88
CA TYR A 150 -5.75 -2.16 -26.71
C TYR A 150 -5.56 -1.31 -27.96
N ASP A 151 -6.63 -0.67 -28.44
CA ASP A 151 -6.60 0.30 -29.53
C ASP A 151 -6.89 1.70 -28.99
N THR A 152 -5.92 2.61 -29.08
CA THR A 152 -6.07 4.00 -28.59
C THR A 152 -7.02 4.84 -29.42
N SER A 153 -7.25 4.50 -30.69
CA SER A 153 -8.19 5.22 -31.57
C SER A 153 -9.63 4.97 -31.16
N LEU A 154 -9.91 3.72 -30.77
CA LEU A 154 -11.21 3.29 -30.28
C LEU A 154 -11.35 3.53 -28.76
N LYS A 155 -10.22 3.56 -28.04
CA LYS A 155 -10.13 3.52 -26.57
C LYS A 155 -10.70 2.25 -25.96
N GLU A 156 -10.47 1.12 -26.64
CA GLU A 156 -11.10 -0.16 -26.30
C GLU A 156 -10.08 -1.31 -26.34
N TYR A 157 -10.31 -2.32 -25.50
CA TYR A 157 -9.69 -3.64 -25.64
C TYR A 157 -10.56 -4.50 -26.55
N GLY A 158 -9.94 -5.22 -27.48
CA GLY A 158 -10.55 -6.07 -28.52
C GLY A 158 -11.93 -6.69 -28.24
N PHE A 159 -12.03 -8.02 -28.15
CA PHE A 159 -13.33 -8.72 -28.13
C PHE A 159 -14.03 -8.72 -26.74
N THR A 160 -13.51 -7.99 -25.74
CA THR A 160 -13.97 -8.09 -24.34
C THR A 160 -14.25 -6.74 -23.65
N TYR A 161 -14.75 -5.76 -24.40
CA TYR A 161 -14.98 -4.36 -24.01
C TYR A 161 -15.52 -4.13 -22.58
N ASP A 162 -16.68 -4.70 -22.22
CA ASP A 162 -17.39 -4.30 -20.99
C ASP A 162 -16.89 -4.98 -19.70
N SER A 163 -15.96 -5.91 -19.81
CA SER A 163 -15.64 -6.83 -18.72
C SER A 163 -14.23 -6.65 -18.15
N VAL A 164 -13.39 -5.86 -18.83
CA VAL A 164 -12.04 -5.52 -18.36
C VAL A 164 -12.13 -4.48 -17.25
N THR A 165 -11.52 -4.78 -16.10
CA THR A 165 -11.48 -3.84 -14.98
C THR A 165 -10.08 -3.36 -14.67
N HIS A 166 -9.06 -4.16 -14.94
CA HIS A 166 -7.66 -3.80 -14.71
C HIS A 166 -6.77 -4.27 -15.87
N TRP A 167 -5.65 -3.59 -16.06
CA TRP A 167 -4.65 -3.93 -17.07
C TRP A 167 -3.23 -3.70 -16.58
N LYS A 168 -2.24 -4.34 -17.22
CA LYS A 168 -0.82 -4.01 -17.05
C LYS A 168 0.00 -4.37 -18.29
N PRO A 169 1.21 -3.80 -18.47
CA PRO A 169 2.12 -4.19 -19.53
C PRO A 169 2.44 -5.69 -19.49
N LEU A 170 2.73 -6.27 -20.66
CA LEU A 170 3.27 -7.63 -20.72
C LEU A 170 4.63 -7.68 -19.98
N PRO A 171 4.94 -8.80 -19.29
CA PRO A 171 6.29 -9.00 -18.77
C PRO A 171 7.30 -8.98 -19.92
N PRO A 172 8.56 -8.58 -19.66
CA PRO A 172 9.61 -8.69 -20.66
C PRO A 172 9.75 -10.16 -21.12
N PRO A 173 10.16 -10.39 -22.38
CA PRO A 173 10.43 -11.74 -22.86
C PRO A 173 11.50 -12.41 -21.97
N PRO A 174 11.50 -13.75 -21.82
CA PRO A 174 12.53 -14.45 -21.10
C PRO A 174 13.92 -14.13 -21.65
N THR A 175 14.89 -13.92 -20.76
CA THR A 175 16.30 -13.85 -21.13
C THR A 175 16.84 -15.27 -21.32
N GLU A 176 17.59 -15.52 -22.40
CA GLU A 176 18.33 -16.78 -22.61
C GLU A 176 19.51 -16.94 -21.66
#